data_AF-A0A8K1HF34-F1
#
_entry.id   AF-A0A8K1HF34-F1
#
_cell.length_a   1.000
_cell.length_b   1.000
_cell.length_c   1.000
_cell.angle_alpha   90.00
_cell.angle_beta   90.00
_cell.angle_gamma   90.00
#
_symmetry.space_group_name_H-M   'P 1'
#
loop_
_entity.id
_entity.type
_entity.pdbx_description
1 polymer ?
#
loop_
_entity_poly.entity_id
_entity_poly.type
_entity_poly.pdbx_seq_one_letter_code
_entity_poly.pdbx_strand_id
1 'polypeptide(L)' 'FHLVDPSPWPFVASLGALSLTFGGVMFMHNYYGGGSLLFLGVITVLYVMMTWWRDVIREASFEGQ' A
#
# COMPACT_ATOMS: atom_id res chain seq x y z
N PHE A 1 19.04 -4.34 -18.67
CA PHE A 1 17.84 -3.56 -18.29
C PHE A 1 16.77 -4.53 -17.89
N HIS A 2 15.98 -4.22 -16.85
CA HIS A 2 14.83 -4.99 -16.41
C HIS A 2 13.57 -4.23 -16.85
N LEU A 3 12.78 -4.84 -17.74
CA LEU A 3 11.48 -4.32 -18.13
C LEU A 3 10.42 -5.05 -17.29
N VAL A 4 9.95 -4.38 -16.22
CA VAL A 4 9.04 -4.98 -15.24
C VAL A 4 7.66 -5.15 -15.87
N ASP A 5 7.01 -6.29 -15.59
CA ASP A 5 5.63 -6.52 -15.99
C ASP A 5 4.66 -5.56 -15.25
N PRO A 6 3.51 -5.22 -15.85
CA PRO A 6 2.52 -4.38 -15.19
C PRO A 6 2.03 -4.99 -13.88
N SER A 7 2.17 -4.25 -12.77
CA SER A 7 1.70 -4.68 -11.45
C SER A 7 0.59 -3.76 -10.91
N PRO A 8 -0.35 -4.28 -10.11
CA PRO A 8 -1.43 -3.48 -9.52
C PRO A 8 -0.96 -2.68 -8.29
N TRP A 9 0.21 -2.99 -7.74
CA TRP A 9 0.69 -2.46 -6.46
C TRP A 9 0.80 -0.94 -6.39
N PRO A 10 1.28 -0.21 -7.44
CA PRO A 10 1.31 1.25 -7.41
C PRO A 10 -0.07 1.88 -7.18
N PHE A 11 -1.11 1.33 -7.82
CA PHE A 11 -2.47 1.82 -7.68
C PHE A 11 -3.02 1.58 -6.27
N VAL A 12 -2.89 0.35 -5.76
CA VAL A 12 -3.37 0.00 -4.41
C VAL A 12 -2.60 0.78 -3.33
N ALA A 13 -1.29 0.98 -3.50
CA ALA A 13 -0.48 1.81 -2.60
C ALA A 13 -1.01 3.25 -2.52
N SER A 14 -1.37 3.85 -3.68
CA SER A 14 -1.92 5.21 -3.72
C SER A 14 -3.25 5.34 -2.98
N LEU A 15 -4.15 4.36 -3.11
CA LEU A 15 -5.41 4.31 -2.36
C LEU A 15 -5.18 4.10 -0.86
N GLY A 16 -4.19 3.29 -0.49
CA GLY A 16 -3.77 3.09 0.89
C GLY A 16 -3.22 4.38 1.51
N ALA A 17 -2.35 5.10 0.79
CA ALA A 17 -1.80 6.38 1.21
C ALA A 17 -2.89 7.45 1.37
N LEU A 18 -3.82 7.54 0.40
CA LEU A 18 -4.97 8.44 0.48
C LEU A 18 -5.80 8.16 1.74
N SER A 19 -6.15 6.89 1.98
CA SER A 19 -6.92 6.48 3.14
C SER A 19 -6.19 6.78 4.45
N LEU A 20 -4.87 6.58 4.49
CA LEU A 20 -4.03 6.88 5.66
C LEU A 20 -4.01 8.38 5.95
N THR A 21 -3.84 9.23 4.95
CA THR A 21 -3.82 10.69 5.13
C THR A 21 -5.18 11.22 5.57
N PHE A 22 -6.26 10.86 4.86
CA PHE A 22 -7.61 11.31 5.22
C PHE A 22 -8.04 10.76 6.59
N GLY A 23 -7.82 9.46 6.82
CA GLY A 23 -8.11 8.82 8.11
C GLY A 23 -7.32 9.45 9.25
N GLY A 24 -6.04 9.76 9.05
CA GLY A 24 -5.20 10.42 10.04
C GLY A 24 -5.69 11.81 10.41
N VAL A 25 -6.01 12.64 9.41
CA VAL A 25 -6.58 13.98 9.65
C VAL A 25 -7.93 13.88 10.37
N MET A 26 -8.81 12.97 9.93
CA MET A 26 -10.12 12.76 10.55
C MET A 26 -9.99 12.30 12.02
N PHE A 27 -9.05 11.38 12.29
CA PHE A 27 -8.77 10.88 13.62
C PHE A 27 -8.27 12.00 14.55
N MET A 28 -7.33 12.84 14.09
CA MET A 28 -6.80 13.96 14.88
C MET A 28 -7.85 15.03 15.22
N HIS A 29 -8.93 15.14 14.44
CA HIS A 29 -10.00 16.12 14.64
C HIS A 29 -11.30 15.50 15.20
N ASN A 30 -11.27 14.26 15.71
CA ASN A 30 -12.42 13.56 16.28
C ASN A 30 -13.63 13.41 15.34
N TYR A 31 -13.40 13.32 14.02
CA TYR A 31 -14.48 12.98 13.08
C TYR A 31 -14.88 11.51 13.20
N TYR A 32 -16.19 11.24 13.14
CA TYR A 32 -16.72 9.88 13.15
C TYR A 32 -16.12 9.03 12.01
N GLY A 33 -15.70 7.81 12.33
CA GLY A 33 -15.08 6.88 11.37
C GLY A 33 -13.61 7.15 11.04
N GLY A 34 -13.01 8.24 11.53
CA GLY A 34 -11.61 8.59 11.25
C GLY A 34 -10.60 7.52 11.67
N GLY A 35 -10.78 6.94 12.86
CA GLY A 35 -9.93 5.83 13.34
C GLY A 35 -10.02 4.57 12.47
N SER A 36 -11.22 4.22 12.00
CA SER A 36 -11.42 3.07 11.10
C SER A 36 -10.76 3.30 9.74
N LEU A 37 -10.89 4.50 9.17
CA LEU A 37 -10.27 4.84 7.89
C LEU A 37 -8.74 4.89 8.00
N LEU A 38 -8.21 5.41 9.11
CA LEU A 38 -6.77 5.40 9.40
C LEU A 38 -6.25 3.96 9.48
N PHE A 39 -6.93 3.09 10.22
CA PHE A 39 -6.56 1.68 10.36
C PHE A 39 -6.58 0.96 9.02
N LEU A 40 -7.59 1.21 8.18
CA LEU A 40 -7.66 0.68 6.82
C LEU A 40 -6.45 1.15 5.98
N GLY A 41 -6.11 2.43 6.04
CA GLY A 41 -4.94 2.98 5.33
C GLY A 41 -3.63 2.33 5.75
N VAL A 42 -3.40 2.20 7.06
CA VAL A 42 -2.21 1.54 7.62
C VAL A 42 -2.11 0.08 7.17
N ILE A 43 -3.18 -0.69 7.31
CA ILE A 43 -3.19 -2.11 6.88
C ILE A 43 -2.93 -2.21 5.37
N THR A 44 -3.55 -1.35 4.57
CA THR A 44 -3.39 -1.39 3.11
C THR A 44 -1.95 -1.12 2.71
N VAL A 45 -1.30 -0.12 3.31
CA VAL A 45 0.10 0.20 3.05
C VAL A 45 1.02 -0.96 3.45
N LEU A 46 0.83 -1.53 4.65
CA LEU A 46 1.62 -2.68 5.10
C LEU A 46 1.41 -3.92 4.22
N TYR A 47 0.17 -4.17 3.80
CA TYR A 47 -0.16 -5.26 2.89
C TYR A 47 0.56 -5.11 1.55
N VAL A 48 0.45 -3.94 0.91
CA VAL A 48 1.13 -3.68 -0.36
C VAL A 48 2.65 -3.76 -0.21
N MET A 49 3.20 -3.24 0.88
CA MET A 49 4.63 -3.33 1.15
C MET A 49 5.10 -4.80 1.20
N MET A 50 4.37 -5.67 1.89
CA MET A 50 4.71 -7.10 1.96
C MET A 50 4.57 -7.81 0.61
N THR A 51 3.47 -7.58 -0.12
CA THR A 51 3.21 -8.29 -1.39
C THR A 51 4.07 -7.77 -2.52
N TRP A 52 4.32 -6.47 -2.58
CA TRP A 52 5.16 -5.87 -3.61
C TRP A 52 6.61 -6.29 -3.43
N TRP A 53 7.16 -6.25 -2.21
CA TRP A 53 8.52 -6.75 -1.99
C TRP A 53 8.65 -8.26 -2.20
N ARG A 54 7.62 -9.05 -1.87
CA ARG A 54 7.60 -10.47 -2.24
C ARG A 54 7.74 -10.64 -3.76
N ASP A 55 7.04 -9.83 -4.55
CA ASP A 55 7.08 -9.93 -6.01
C ASP A 55 8.46 -9.52 -6.55
N VAL A 56 9.07 -8.44 -6.03
CA VAL A 56 10.45 -8.06 -6.36
C VAL A 56 11.45 -9.16 -6.03
N ILE A 57 11.33 -9.81 -4.86
CA ILE A 57 12.21 -10.93 -4.47
C ILE A 57 12.03 -12.10 -5.44
N ARG A 58 10.79 -12.35 -5.87
CA ARG A 58 10.46 -13.44 -6.78
C ARG A 58 11.03 -13.21 -8.17
N GLU A 59 10.82 -12.01 -8.73
CA GLU A 59 11.36 -11.57 -10.03
C GLU A 59 12.90 -11.74 -10.04
N ALA A 60 13.57 -11.24 -9.00
CA ALA A 60 15.02 -11.29 -8.89
C ALA A 60 15.59 -12.70 -8.66
N SER A 61 14.93 -13.53 -7.84
CA SER A 61 15.50 -14.82 -7.39
C SER A 61 15.13 -16.00 -8.29
N PHE A 62 13.94 -15.98 -8.89
CA PHE A 62 13.38 -17.14 -9.58
C PHE A 62 13.13 -16.90 -11.07
N GLU A 63 12.93 -15.64 -11.49
CA GLU A 63 12.58 -15.29 -12.88
C GLU A 63 13.76 -14.66 -13.62
N GLY A 64 14.81 -14.27 -12.89
CA GLY A 64 16.05 -13.74 -13.45
C GLY A 64 15.88 -12.37 -14.09
N GLN A 65 14.90 -11.60 -13.61
CA GLN A 65 14.59 -10.24 -14.05
C GLN A 65 15.13 -9.19 -13.08
#